data_AF-A0AAU7Z283-F1
#
_entry.id   AF-A0AAU7Z283-F1
#
_cell.length_a   1.000
_cell.length_b   1.000
_cell.length_c   1.000
_cell.angle_alpha   90.00
_cell.angle_beta   90.00
_cell.angle_gamma   90.00
#
_symmetry.space_group_name_H-M   'P 1'
#
loop_
_entity.id
_entity.type
_entity.pdbx_description
1 polymer ?
#
loop_
_entity_poly.entity_id
_entity_poly.type
_entity_poly.pdbx_seq_one_letter_code
_entity_poly.pdbx_strand_id
1 'polypeptide(L)'
;MLLAMDVGNTNTVLGLYQLANEATTPATGPELVANWRITTPSSRQTSDEFGILLRNLFGLKGLEIGVVDGIAISSVVPPLDSTLRQVCELYFHVRPIFVEPGVKTGIPVLTDNPAELGADRIVNCIAAFERFGGPSIVVDMGTATTFDVLSKKGEFLGGAIAPGLGISADALFSRAARLPRIDIKKPAKVIGTGTVDNIQIGLYYGYIGLVDGILERMIAEMGPETKTVATGGLAKLIASGSKYIGAVDEMLTLTGLRLIYERNLDRHKKRGT
;
A
#
# COMPACT_ATOMS: atom_id res chain seq x y z
N MET A 1 -1.17 8.88 19.52
CA MET A 1 -1.00 7.85 18.47
C MET A 1 -1.09 8.49 17.08
N LEU A 2 -0.58 7.83 16.03
CA LEU A 2 -0.77 8.20 14.62
C LEU A 2 -1.73 7.22 13.93
N LEU A 3 -2.77 7.72 13.28
CA LEU A 3 -3.60 6.94 12.36
C LEU A 3 -3.10 7.14 10.91
N ALA A 4 -2.52 6.10 10.33
CA ALA A 4 -2.17 6.02 8.92
C ALA A 4 -3.34 5.43 8.12
N MET A 5 -3.69 6.05 6.99
CA MET A 5 -4.78 5.62 6.11
C MET A 5 -4.26 5.51 4.67
N ASP A 6 -4.31 4.31 4.12
CA ASP A 6 -4.05 4.04 2.71
C ASP A 6 -5.39 3.81 1.99
N VAL A 7 -5.76 4.73 1.10
CA VAL A 7 -7.06 4.79 0.44
C VAL A 7 -6.90 4.41 -1.02
N GLY A 8 -7.06 3.11 -1.29
CA GLY A 8 -7.07 2.54 -2.63
C GLY A 8 -8.46 2.59 -3.28
N ASN A 9 -8.54 2.20 -4.55
CA ASN A 9 -9.81 2.13 -5.29
C ASN A 9 -10.79 1.08 -4.73
N THR A 10 -10.27 -0.05 -4.24
CA THR A 10 -11.09 -1.18 -3.77
C THR A 10 -11.14 -1.26 -2.25
N ASN A 11 -10.02 -1.00 -1.58
CA ASN A 11 -9.92 -1.09 -0.13
C ASN A 11 -9.24 0.13 0.47
N THR A 12 -9.69 0.50 1.67
CA THR A 12 -8.96 1.39 2.57
C THR A 12 -8.31 0.55 3.67
N VAL A 13 -7.01 0.72 3.86
CA VAL A 13 -6.25 0.10 4.96
C VAL A 13 -5.92 1.15 5.99
N LEU A 14 -6.17 0.83 7.25
CA LEU A 14 -5.98 1.71 8.41
C LEU A 14 -4.94 1.09 9.32
N GLY A 15 -4.02 1.90 9.86
CA GLY A 15 -3.04 1.49 10.85
C GLY A 15 -2.90 2.51 11.96
N LEU A 16 -3.05 2.08 13.21
CA LEU A 16 -2.81 2.91 14.38
C LEU A 16 -1.41 2.61 14.92
N TYR A 17 -0.54 3.60 14.88
CA TYR A 17 0.82 3.53 15.39
C TYR A 17 0.97 4.25 16.72
N GLN A 18 1.69 3.62 17.64
CA GLN A 18 2.31 4.31 18.76
C GLN A 18 3.66 4.86 18.31
N LEU A 19 3.75 6.19 18.22
CA LEU A 19 4.99 6.87 17.88
C LEU A 19 5.96 6.83 19.07
N ALA A 20 7.25 6.76 18.76
CA ALA A 20 8.30 6.83 19.76
C ALA A 20 8.46 8.28 20.25
N ASN A 21 8.31 8.51 21.57
CA ASN A 21 8.53 9.81 22.21
C ASN A 21 9.56 9.63 23.33
N GLU A 22 10.33 10.66 23.69
CA GLU A 22 11.38 10.60 24.74
C GLU A 22 10.92 10.00 26.09
N ALA A 23 9.62 10.03 26.40
CA ALA A 23 9.02 9.50 27.63
C ALA A 23 8.38 8.11 27.50
N THR A 24 8.16 7.61 26.29
CA THR A 24 7.41 6.36 26.00
C THR A 24 8.11 5.47 24.99
N THR A 25 9.37 5.74 24.65
CA THR A 25 10.15 4.96 23.69
C THR A 25 10.16 3.49 24.12
N PRO A 26 9.47 2.59 23.39
CA PRO A 26 9.77 1.17 23.51
C PRO A 26 11.22 1.00 23.06
N ALA A 27 11.97 0.10 23.67
CA ALA A 27 13.34 -0.22 23.24
C ALA A 27 13.42 -0.64 21.75
N THR A 28 12.26 -0.92 21.13
CA THR A 28 12.06 -1.44 19.78
C THR A 28 11.56 -0.41 18.76
N GLY A 29 11.36 0.87 19.13
CA GLY A 29 10.86 1.91 18.23
C GLY A 29 9.33 1.95 18.10
N PRO A 30 8.78 2.63 17.07
CA PRO A 30 7.33 2.79 16.91
C PRO A 30 6.61 1.48 16.58
N GLU A 31 5.44 1.28 17.19
CA GLU A 31 4.69 0.02 17.17
C GLU A 31 3.34 0.17 16.45
N LEU A 32 2.97 -0.81 15.61
CA LEU A 32 1.63 -0.90 15.02
C LEU A 32 0.67 -1.56 16.03
N VAL A 33 -0.14 -0.74 16.70
CA VAL A 33 -1.07 -1.16 17.77
C VAL A 33 -2.28 -1.89 17.20
N ALA A 34 -2.80 -1.42 16.07
CA ALA A 34 -3.95 -2.01 15.41
C ALA A 34 -3.92 -1.71 13.92
N ASN A 35 -4.50 -2.61 13.13
CA ASN A 35 -4.78 -2.37 11.72
C ASN A 35 -6.16 -2.90 11.34
N TRP A 36 -6.72 -2.30 10.29
CA TRP A 36 -8.00 -2.71 9.72
C TRP A 36 -7.94 -2.60 8.21
N ARG A 37 -8.76 -3.41 7.54
CA ARG A 37 -9.00 -3.31 6.11
C ARG A 37 -10.50 -3.26 5.90
N ILE A 38 -10.95 -2.24 5.19
CA ILE A 38 -12.35 -2.03 4.84
C ILE A 38 -12.48 -1.81 3.34
N THR A 39 -13.68 -2.00 2.80
CA THR A 39 -13.97 -1.55 1.44
C THR A 39 -13.86 -0.03 1.38
N THR A 40 -13.28 0.47 0.30
CA THR A 40 -13.20 1.92 0.08
C THR A 40 -14.62 2.51 0.07
N PRO A 41 -14.89 3.56 0.87
CA PRO A 41 -16.18 4.24 0.87
C PRO A 41 -16.64 4.61 -0.54
N SER A 42 -17.93 4.43 -0.83
CA SER A 42 -18.48 4.97 -2.07
C SER A 42 -18.52 6.51 -1.99
N SER A 43 -18.48 7.20 -3.12
CA SER A 43 -18.64 8.67 -3.16
C SER A 43 -19.97 9.17 -2.60
N ARG A 44 -20.94 8.28 -2.38
CA ARG A 44 -22.23 8.58 -1.74
C ARG A 44 -22.23 8.39 -0.23
N GLN A 45 -21.20 7.75 0.33
CA GLN A 45 -21.10 7.53 1.77
C GLN A 45 -20.75 8.84 2.47
N THR A 46 -21.49 9.19 3.52
CA THR A 46 -21.30 10.46 4.23
C THR A 46 -20.16 10.39 5.24
N SER A 47 -19.69 11.56 5.70
CA SER A 47 -18.73 11.65 6.80
C SER A 47 -19.22 10.95 8.06
N ASP A 48 -20.53 10.97 8.31
CA ASP A 48 -21.10 10.44 9.55
C ASP A 48 -21.14 8.92 9.55
N GLU A 49 -21.52 8.32 8.42
CA GLU A 49 -21.46 6.87 8.22
C GLU A 49 -20.03 6.36 8.38
N PHE A 50 -19.05 7.09 7.84
CA PHE A 50 -17.65 6.72 7.97
C PHE A 50 -17.13 6.93 9.39
N GLY A 51 -17.50 8.01 10.06
CA GLY A 51 -17.15 8.26 11.47
C GLY A 51 -17.69 7.20 12.41
N ILE A 52 -18.94 6.76 12.23
CA ILE A 52 -19.54 5.65 12.98
C ILE A 52 -18.74 4.36 12.77
N LEU A 53 -18.39 4.04 11.51
CA LEU A 53 -17.59 2.86 11.19
C LEU A 53 -16.24 2.90 11.92
N LEU A 54 -15.51 4.02 11.81
CA LEU A 54 -14.19 4.15 12.44
C LEU A 54 -14.28 4.05 13.97
N ARG A 55 -15.26 4.72 14.60
CA ARG A 55 -15.47 4.62 16.05
C ARG A 55 -15.73 3.18 16.50
N ASN A 56 -16.52 2.42 15.73
CA ASN A 56 -16.80 1.02 16.02
C ASN A 56 -15.55 0.15 15.87
N LEU A 57 -14.72 0.37 14.83
CA LEU A 57 -13.46 -0.36 14.65
C LEU A 57 -12.49 -0.14 15.82
N PHE A 58 -12.41 1.09 16.32
CA PHE A 58 -11.63 1.44 17.52
C PHE A 58 -12.20 0.74 18.77
N GLY A 59 -13.51 0.84 18.99
CA GLY A 59 -14.18 0.20 20.13
C GLY A 59 -13.99 -1.33 20.17
N LEU A 60 -14.00 -2.02 19.03
CA LEU A 60 -13.71 -3.46 18.94
C LEU A 60 -12.29 -3.84 19.38
N LYS A 61 -11.37 -2.88 19.42
CA LYS A 61 -10.00 -3.05 19.94
C LYS A 61 -9.84 -2.50 21.35
N GLY A 62 -10.92 -2.05 22.01
CA GLY A 62 -10.87 -1.40 23.31
C GLY A 62 -10.20 -0.02 23.27
N LEU A 63 -10.22 0.63 22.11
CA LEU A 63 -9.60 1.94 21.89
C LEU A 63 -10.68 3.01 21.72
N GLU A 64 -10.37 4.21 22.15
CA GLU A 64 -11.17 5.41 21.90
C GLU A 64 -10.56 6.22 20.76
N ILE A 65 -11.38 6.87 19.94
CA ILE A 65 -10.92 7.72 18.83
C ILE A 65 -10.05 8.90 19.30
N GLY A 66 -10.24 9.36 20.53
CA GLY A 66 -9.48 10.47 21.13
C GLY A 66 -8.00 10.16 21.42
N VAL A 67 -7.53 8.92 21.25
CA VAL A 67 -6.10 8.57 21.39
C VAL A 67 -5.25 8.97 20.18
N VAL A 68 -5.90 9.41 19.09
CA VAL A 68 -5.26 9.80 17.83
C VAL A 68 -4.85 11.27 17.91
N ASP A 69 -3.54 11.53 17.84
CA ASP A 69 -2.97 12.88 17.85
C ASP A 69 -2.58 13.36 16.44
N GLY A 70 -2.47 12.41 15.51
CA GLY A 70 -1.98 12.64 14.16
C GLY A 70 -2.67 11.73 13.16
N ILE A 71 -2.89 12.23 11.95
CA ILE A 71 -3.44 11.45 10.84
C ILE A 71 -2.60 11.69 9.58
N ALA A 72 -2.22 10.62 8.89
CA ALA A 72 -1.54 10.65 7.60
C ALA A 72 -2.30 9.81 6.57
N ILE A 73 -2.54 10.37 5.39
CA ILE A 73 -3.39 9.78 4.36
C ILE A 73 -2.64 9.70 3.03
N SER A 74 -2.57 8.50 2.45
CA SER A 74 -2.27 8.29 1.03
C SER A 74 -3.59 7.98 0.35
N SER A 75 -3.93 8.71 -0.71
CA SER A 75 -5.18 8.50 -1.44
C SER A 75 -4.94 8.51 -2.94
N VAL A 76 -5.45 7.48 -3.60
CA VAL A 76 -5.56 7.41 -5.07
C VAL A 76 -7.01 7.54 -5.53
N VAL A 77 -7.90 8.04 -4.64
CA VAL A 77 -9.33 8.23 -4.89
C VAL A 77 -9.73 9.68 -4.57
N PRO A 78 -9.37 10.66 -5.42
CA PRO A 78 -9.58 12.09 -5.14
C PRO A 78 -11.02 12.49 -4.74
N PRO A 79 -12.09 11.88 -5.28
CA PRO A 79 -13.46 12.20 -4.88
C PRO A 79 -13.77 11.95 -3.39
N LEU A 80 -12.95 11.17 -2.67
CA LEU A 80 -13.14 10.89 -1.24
C LEU A 80 -12.36 11.83 -0.32
N ASP A 81 -11.40 12.59 -0.83
CA ASP A 81 -10.45 13.33 0.00
C ASP A 81 -11.14 14.39 0.87
N SER A 82 -12.17 15.08 0.35
CA SER A 82 -12.96 16.04 1.13
C SER A 82 -13.74 15.37 2.27
N THR A 83 -14.34 14.21 2.01
CA THR A 83 -15.07 13.43 3.02
C THR A 83 -14.12 12.93 4.10
N LEU A 84 -12.94 12.45 3.71
CA LEU A 84 -11.91 11.99 4.64
C LEU A 84 -11.40 13.14 5.53
N ARG A 85 -11.14 14.32 4.96
CA ARG A 85 -10.80 15.52 5.74
C ARG A 85 -11.88 15.85 6.77
N GLN A 86 -13.14 15.85 6.34
CA GLN A 86 -14.27 16.13 7.22
C GLN A 86 -14.37 15.11 8.37
N VAL A 87 -14.16 13.83 8.09
CA VAL A 87 -14.18 12.77 9.12
C VAL A 87 -13.06 12.98 10.14
N CYS A 88 -11.86 13.28 9.66
CA CYS A 88 -10.71 13.57 10.53
C CYS A 88 -10.98 14.75 11.46
N GLU A 89 -11.52 15.85 10.93
CA GLU A 89 -11.77 17.07 11.70
C GLU A 89 -12.97 16.95 12.65
N LEU A 90 -14.06 16.29 12.22
CA LEU A 90 -15.27 16.16 13.03
C LEU A 90 -15.15 15.12 14.14
N TYR A 91 -14.52 13.96 13.86
CA TYR A 91 -14.51 12.84 14.80
C TYR A 91 -13.20 12.71 15.57
N PHE A 92 -12.06 12.94 14.92
CA PHE A 92 -10.75 12.85 15.57
C PHE A 92 -10.26 14.20 16.07
N HIS A 93 -10.87 15.31 15.62
CA HIS A 93 -10.40 16.68 15.90
C HIS A 93 -8.94 16.92 15.46
N VAL A 94 -8.49 16.19 14.43
CA VAL A 94 -7.13 16.26 13.89
C VAL A 94 -7.20 16.65 12.42
N ARG A 95 -6.35 17.61 12.02
CA ARG A 95 -6.14 17.93 10.61
C ARG A 95 -5.19 16.90 9.99
N PRO A 96 -5.61 16.13 8.97
CA PRO A 96 -4.77 15.10 8.36
C PRO A 96 -3.69 15.70 7.45
N ILE A 97 -2.56 15.00 7.36
CA ILE A 97 -1.55 15.24 6.32
C ILE A 97 -1.83 14.30 5.15
N PHE A 98 -2.18 14.86 4.00
CA PHE A 98 -2.28 14.11 2.75
C PHE A 98 -0.91 14.02 2.07
N VAL A 99 -0.56 12.86 1.55
CA VAL A 99 0.64 12.67 0.73
C VAL A 99 0.38 13.23 -0.67
N GLU A 100 0.74 14.49 -0.86
CA GLU A 100 0.55 15.27 -2.09
C GLU A 100 1.87 15.96 -2.50
N PRO A 101 1.99 16.45 -3.74
CA PRO A 101 3.14 17.26 -4.16
C PRO A 101 3.45 18.39 -3.16
N GLY A 102 4.70 18.45 -2.69
CA GLY A 102 5.17 19.43 -1.70
C GLY A 102 5.27 18.91 -0.26
N VAL A 103 4.82 17.69 0.03
CA VAL A 103 5.16 16.98 1.28
C VAL A 103 6.61 16.54 1.24
N LYS A 104 7.33 16.63 2.37
CA LYS A 104 8.70 16.11 2.46
C LYS A 104 8.67 14.59 2.46
N THR A 105 8.92 14.00 1.31
CA THR A 105 9.03 12.55 1.11
C THR A 105 10.43 12.06 1.47
N GLY A 106 11.48 12.87 1.23
CA GLY A 106 12.88 12.49 1.46
C GLY A 106 13.46 11.58 0.37
N ILE A 107 12.71 11.31 -0.70
CA ILE A 107 13.13 10.54 -1.87
C ILE A 107 13.09 11.46 -3.09
N PRO A 108 14.22 11.68 -3.79
CA PRO A 108 14.23 12.33 -5.10
C PRO A 108 13.47 11.48 -6.13
N VAL A 109 12.62 12.11 -6.93
CA VAL A 109 11.87 11.45 -8.02
C VAL A 109 12.53 11.82 -9.34
N LEU A 110 13.20 10.85 -9.97
CA LEU A 110 13.97 11.03 -11.21
C LEU A 110 13.19 10.56 -12.43
N THR A 111 11.94 11.01 -12.56
CA THR A 111 11.08 10.71 -13.72
C THR A 111 10.78 11.96 -14.53
N ASP A 112 10.32 11.76 -15.76
CA ASP A 112 9.98 12.86 -16.68
C ASP A 112 8.87 13.76 -16.13
N ASN A 113 7.87 13.17 -15.46
CA ASN A 113 6.79 13.90 -14.81
C ASN A 113 6.57 13.44 -13.35
N PRO A 114 7.26 14.04 -12.36
CA PRO A 114 7.12 13.68 -10.96
C PRO A 114 5.71 13.89 -10.39
N ALA A 115 4.91 14.78 -10.99
CA ALA A 115 3.55 15.09 -10.51
C ALA A 115 2.52 14.00 -10.85
N GLU A 116 2.81 13.11 -11.81
CA GLU A 116 1.96 11.98 -12.19
C GLU A 116 2.17 10.74 -11.31
N LEU A 117 3.21 10.75 -10.46
CA LEU A 117 3.52 9.61 -9.62
C LEU A 117 2.48 9.49 -8.50
N GLY A 118 1.84 8.32 -8.42
CA GLY A 118 0.90 7.98 -7.35
C GLY A 118 1.53 8.10 -5.96
N ALA A 119 0.76 8.64 -5.00
CA ALA A 119 1.21 8.84 -3.63
C ALA A 119 1.63 7.52 -2.96
N ASP A 120 0.87 6.46 -3.19
CA ASP A 120 1.10 5.09 -2.71
C ASP A 120 2.47 4.54 -3.15
N ARG A 121 2.86 4.79 -4.41
CA ARG A 121 4.15 4.36 -4.96
C ARG A 121 5.33 5.00 -4.23
N ILE A 122 5.26 6.31 -3.96
CA ILE A 122 6.30 7.02 -3.18
C ILE A 122 6.33 6.52 -1.73
N VAL A 123 5.16 6.35 -1.11
CA VAL A 123 5.01 5.86 0.27
C VAL A 123 5.69 4.49 0.43
N ASN A 124 5.38 3.57 -0.48
CA ASN A 124 5.97 2.23 -0.53
C ASN A 124 7.49 2.29 -0.67
N CYS A 125 7.98 3.15 -1.55
CA CYS A 125 9.41 3.35 -1.77
C CYS A 125 10.14 3.85 -0.52
N ILE A 126 9.56 4.81 0.21
CA ILE A 126 10.14 5.32 1.46
C ILE A 126 10.29 4.20 2.49
N ALA A 127 9.24 3.41 2.67
CA ALA A 127 9.27 2.29 3.61
C ALA A 127 10.27 1.20 3.18
N ALA A 128 10.33 0.89 1.89
CA ALA A 128 11.24 -0.12 1.37
C ALA A 128 12.70 0.30 1.55
N PHE A 129 13.03 1.55 1.22
CA PHE A 129 14.38 2.06 1.39
C PHE A 129 14.79 2.13 2.86
N GLU A 130 13.89 2.54 3.77
CA GLU A 130 14.19 2.59 5.20
C GLU A 130 14.44 1.19 5.79
N ARG A 131 13.58 0.22 5.44
CA ARG A 131 13.63 -1.13 6.02
C ARG A 131 14.67 -2.04 5.39
N PHE A 132 14.85 -1.91 4.08
CA PHE A 132 15.66 -2.82 3.29
C PHE A 132 16.87 -2.13 2.67
N GLY A 133 16.89 -0.80 2.49
CA GLY A 133 17.98 -0.09 1.80
C GLY A 133 17.96 -0.27 0.27
N GLY A 134 18.81 0.46 -0.44
CA GLY A 134 18.94 0.41 -1.90
C GLY A 134 20.12 -0.43 -2.42
N PRO A 135 20.12 -0.84 -3.70
CA PRO A 135 19.01 -0.67 -4.64
C PRO A 135 17.87 -1.63 -4.31
N SER A 136 16.63 -1.23 -4.58
CA SER A 136 15.47 -2.07 -4.27
C SER A 136 14.34 -1.91 -5.28
N ILE A 137 13.56 -2.97 -5.46
CA ILE A 137 12.34 -2.99 -6.27
C ILE A 137 11.17 -3.35 -5.35
N VAL A 138 10.15 -2.50 -5.32
CA VAL A 138 8.88 -2.81 -4.64
C VAL A 138 7.88 -3.33 -5.65
N VAL A 139 7.23 -4.45 -5.34
CA VAL A 139 6.12 -5.01 -6.13
C VAL A 139 4.83 -4.88 -5.31
N ASP A 140 3.99 -3.90 -5.62
CA ASP A 140 2.70 -3.74 -4.96
C ASP A 140 1.60 -4.49 -5.75
N MET A 141 1.05 -5.55 -5.17
CA MET A 141 0.01 -6.38 -5.76
C MET A 141 -1.39 -5.97 -5.27
N GLY A 142 -1.82 -4.79 -5.69
CA GLY A 142 -3.13 -4.21 -5.43
C GLY A 142 -4.09 -4.31 -6.62
N THR A 143 -4.86 -3.25 -6.85
CA THR A 143 -5.78 -3.12 -8.00
C THR A 143 -5.02 -3.23 -9.33
N ALA A 144 -3.89 -2.52 -9.44
CA ALA A 144 -2.85 -2.79 -10.42
C ALA A 144 -1.67 -3.50 -9.73
N THR A 145 -0.76 -4.09 -10.49
CA THR A 145 0.54 -4.48 -9.97
C THR A 145 1.60 -3.52 -10.44
N THR A 146 2.18 -2.78 -9.50
CA THR A 146 3.26 -1.84 -9.77
C THR A 146 4.60 -2.46 -9.41
N PHE A 147 5.62 -2.06 -10.16
CA PHE A 147 7.02 -2.33 -9.89
C PHE A 147 7.67 -0.96 -9.74
N ASP A 148 8.26 -0.69 -8.59
CA ASP A 148 8.82 0.61 -8.23
C ASP A 148 10.30 0.46 -7.90
N VAL A 149 11.15 1.12 -8.68
CA VAL A 149 12.60 0.94 -8.64
C VAL A 149 13.27 2.09 -7.89
N LEU A 150 14.10 1.72 -6.93
CA LEU A 150 14.91 2.63 -6.12
C LEU A 150 16.40 2.41 -6.36
N SER A 151 17.12 3.51 -6.57
CA SER A 151 18.58 3.51 -6.66
C SER A 151 19.23 3.16 -5.32
N LYS A 152 20.54 2.90 -5.33
CA LYS A 152 21.36 2.74 -4.12
C LYS A 152 21.27 3.93 -3.17
N LYS A 153 20.99 5.13 -3.69
CA LYS A 153 20.89 6.37 -2.93
C LYS A 153 19.47 6.68 -2.45
N GLY A 154 18.50 5.81 -2.76
CA GLY A 154 17.09 6.04 -2.43
C GLY A 154 16.41 7.05 -3.35
N GLU A 155 16.82 7.09 -4.62
CA GLU A 155 16.16 7.87 -5.67
C GLU A 155 15.14 6.98 -6.37
N PHE A 156 13.92 7.47 -6.57
CA PHE A 156 12.92 6.78 -7.37
C PHE A 156 13.29 6.90 -8.85
N LEU A 157 13.54 5.76 -9.49
CA LEU A 157 14.01 5.66 -10.87
C LEU A 157 12.89 5.38 -11.88
N GLY A 158 11.67 5.08 -11.41
CA GLY A 158 10.56 4.66 -12.25
C GLY A 158 10.17 3.21 -11.99
N GLY A 159 9.71 2.52 -13.04
CA GLY A 159 9.39 1.10 -12.98
C GLY A 159 8.31 0.70 -13.97
N ALA A 160 7.41 -0.21 -13.59
CA ALA A 160 6.41 -0.78 -14.48
C ALA A 160 5.02 -0.88 -13.83
N ILE A 161 3.98 -0.95 -14.66
CA ILE A 161 2.60 -1.18 -14.21
C ILE A 161 2.01 -2.30 -15.07
N ALA A 162 1.45 -3.31 -14.41
CA ALA A 162 0.73 -4.41 -15.01
C ALA A 162 -0.70 -4.51 -14.46
N PRO A 163 -1.64 -5.16 -15.17
CA PRO A 163 -2.96 -5.46 -14.62
C PRO A 163 -2.84 -6.27 -13.33
N GLY A 164 -3.60 -5.88 -12.30
CA GLY A 164 -3.67 -6.65 -11.06
C GLY A 164 -4.24 -8.05 -11.31
N LEU A 165 -3.89 -9.01 -10.46
CA LEU A 165 -4.36 -10.40 -10.59
C LEU A 165 -5.89 -10.48 -10.44
N GLY A 166 -6.47 -9.67 -9.55
CA GLY A 166 -7.92 -9.52 -9.40
C GLY A 166 -8.60 -9.01 -10.68
N ILE A 167 -8.10 -7.90 -11.25
CA ILE A 167 -8.59 -7.36 -12.52
C ILE A 167 -8.48 -8.39 -13.64
N SER A 168 -7.36 -9.11 -13.70
CA SER A 168 -7.13 -10.14 -14.72
C SER A 168 -8.17 -11.27 -14.63
N ALA A 169 -8.52 -11.70 -13.41
CA ALA A 169 -9.56 -12.69 -13.17
C ALA A 169 -10.95 -12.16 -13.55
N ASP A 170 -11.29 -10.94 -13.12
CA ASP A 170 -12.57 -10.31 -13.45
C ASP A 170 -12.72 -10.03 -14.95
N ALA A 171 -11.62 -9.76 -15.67
CA ALA A 171 -11.62 -9.61 -17.12
C ALA A 171 -11.99 -10.92 -17.84
N LEU A 172 -11.46 -12.07 -17.40
CA LEU A 172 -11.85 -13.38 -17.93
C LEU A 172 -13.33 -13.65 -17.72
N PHE A 173 -13.85 -13.38 -16.51
CA PHE A 173 -15.26 -13.57 -16.20
C PHE A 173 -16.18 -12.63 -17.01
N SER A 174 -15.82 -11.34 -17.11
CA SER A 174 -16.68 -10.32 -17.72
C SER A 174 -16.63 -10.29 -19.25
N ARG A 175 -15.54 -10.77 -19.88
CA ARG A 175 -15.34 -10.68 -21.33
C ARG A 175 -15.46 -12.02 -22.05
N ALA A 176 -15.40 -13.15 -21.35
CA ALA A 176 -15.54 -14.47 -21.98
C ALA A 176 -16.87 -15.13 -21.58
N ALA A 177 -17.72 -15.40 -22.58
CA ALA A 177 -19.13 -15.78 -22.38
C ALA A 177 -19.39 -17.05 -21.55
N ARG A 178 -18.39 -17.92 -21.34
CA ARG A 178 -18.54 -19.22 -20.65
C ARG A 178 -17.56 -19.43 -19.50
N LEU A 179 -16.74 -18.43 -19.16
CA LEU A 179 -15.79 -18.58 -18.06
C LEU A 179 -16.46 -18.19 -16.74
N PRO A 180 -16.47 -19.07 -15.72
CA PRO A 180 -17.06 -18.74 -14.43
C PRO A 180 -16.17 -17.75 -13.67
N ARG A 181 -16.78 -17.01 -12.74
CA ARG A 181 -16.02 -16.29 -11.73
C ARG A 181 -15.39 -17.30 -10.78
N ILE A 182 -14.12 -17.11 -10.43
CA ILE A 182 -13.37 -18.03 -9.58
C ILE A 182 -12.57 -17.28 -8.52
N ASP A 183 -12.35 -17.96 -7.40
CA ASP A 183 -11.41 -17.47 -6.39
C ASP A 183 -9.96 -17.74 -6.82
N ILE A 184 -9.10 -16.76 -6.56
CA ILE A 184 -7.67 -16.83 -6.82
C ILE A 184 -7.01 -17.62 -5.68
N LYS A 185 -6.41 -18.76 -6.01
CA LYS A 185 -5.64 -19.59 -5.08
C LYS A 185 -4.58 -20.39 -5.81
N LYS A 186 -3.61 -20.93 -5.06
CA LYS A 186 -2.62 -21.86 -5.59
C LYS A 186 -3.33 -23.14 -6.08
N PRO A 187 -3.19 -23.53 -7.36
CA PRO A 187 -3.80 -24.74 -7.88
C PRO A 187 -3.06 -25.99 -7.37
N ALA A 188 -3.79 -27.09 -7.18
CA ALA A 188 -3.23 -28.37 -6.71
C ALA A 188 -2.40 -29.11 -7.78
N LYS A 189 -2.61 -28.77 -9.05
CA LYS A 189 -1.94 -29.36 -10.22
C LYS A 189 -1.59 -28.29 -11.24
N VAL A 190 -0.63 -28.57 -12.10
CA VAL A 190 -0.14 -27.63 -13.15
C VAL A 190 -0.80 -27.84 -14.51
N ILE A 191 -1.46 -28.98 -14.70
CA ILE A 191 -2.23 -29.30 -15.92
C ILE A 191 -3.69 -29.54 -15.49
N GLY A 192 -4.57 -28.63 -15.90
CA GLY A 192 -5.99 -28.66 -15.60
C GLY A 192 -6.77 -29.47 -16.63
N THR A 193 -7.77 -30.22 -16.18
CA THR A 193 -8.66 -31.02 -17.04
C THR A 193 -10.07 -30.42 -17.13
N GLY A 194 -10.30 -29.27 -16.50
CA GLY A 194 -11.56 -28.56 -16.52
C GLY A 194 -11.35 -27.05 -16.43
N THR A 195 -12.35 -26.29 -16.87
CA THR A 195 -12.27 -24.84 -17.06
C THR A 195 -11.82 -24.09 -15.80
N VAL A 196 -12.37 -24.42 -14.63
CA VAL A 196 -11.99 -23.77 -13.35
C VAL A 196 -10.51 -23.98 -13.05
N ASP A 197 -10.02 -25.23 -13.17
CA ASP A 197 -8.61 -25.55 -12.98
C ASP A 197 -7.74 -24.81 -14.01
N ASN A 198 -8.15 -24.79 -15.28
CA ASN A 198 -7.40 -24.13 -16.35
C ASN A 198 -7.25 -22.62 -16.10
N ILE A 199 -8.33 -21.94 -15.66
CA ILE A 199 -8.28 -20.52 -15.31
C ILE A 199 -7.37 -20.32 -14.08
N GLN A 200 -7.52 -21.13 -13.01
CA GLN A 200 -6.69 -21.00 -11.81
C GLN A 200 -5.20 -21.19 -12.08
N ILE A 201 -4.86 -22.18 -12.90
CA ILE A 201 -3.48 -22.46 -13.31
C ILE A 201 -2.92 -21.29 -14.13
N GLY A 202 -3.66 -20.81 -15.13
CA GLY A 202 -3.25 -19.71 -15.97
C GLY A 202 -3.06 -18.41 -15.19
N LEU A 203 -4.01 -18.09 -14.30
CA LEU A 203 -3.90 -16.93 -13.42
C LEU A 203 -2.72 -17.06 -12.47
N TYR A 204 -2.62 -18.15 -11.69
CA TYR A 204 -1.57 -18.26 -10.66
C TYR A 204 -0.16 -18.33 -11.26
N TYR A 205 0.11 -19.29 -12.15
CA TYR A 205 1.46 -19.47 -12.72
C TYR A 205 1.79 -18.42 -13.78
N GLY A 206 0.80 -17.94 -14.53
CA GLY A 206 0.99 -16.83 -15.47
C GLY A 206 1.37 -15.56 -14.73
N TYR A 207 0.77 -15.28 -13.57
CA TYR A 207 1.13 -14.11 -12.77
C TYR A 207 2.51 -14.22 -12.12
N ILE A 208 2.88 -15.41 -11.63
CA ILE A 208 4.26 -15.67 -11.19
C ILE A 208 5.23 -15.41 -12.35
N GLY A 209 4.94 -15.91 -13.55
CA GLY A 209 5.77 -15.67 -14.74
C GLY A 209 5.88 -14.20 -15.11
N LEU A 210 4.78 -13.43 -14.99
CA LEU A 210 4.79 -11.98 -15.19
C LEU A 210 5.70 -11.28 -14.18
N VAL A 211 5.52 -11.58 -12.89
CA VAL A 211 6.29 -10.94 -11.80
C VAL A 211 7.76 -11.31 -11.90
N ASP A 212 8.08 -12.60 -12.00
CA ASP A 212 9.46 -13.08 -12.09
C ASP A 212 10.14 -12.58 -13.37
N GLY A 213 9.45 -12.58 -14.51
CA GLY A 213 10.01 -12.11 -15.77
C GLY A 213 10.34 -10.62 -15.79
N ILE A 214 9.52 -9.79 -15.12
CA ILE A 214 9.80 -8.35 -14.98
C ILE A 214 10.94 -8.13 -13.97
N LEU A 215 10.89 -8.79 -12.81
CA LEU A 215 11.93 -8.67 -11.79
C LEU A 215 13.30 -9.12 -12.31
N GLU A 216 13.37 -10.23 -13.03
CA GLU A 216 14.62 -10.72 -13.65
C GLU A 216 15.28 -9.64 -14.52
N ARG A 217 14.50 -8.96 -15.36
CA ARG A 217 15.01 -7.90 -16.25
C ARG A 217 15.46 -6.68 -15.46
N MET A 218 14.67 -6.24 -14.49
CA MET A 218 15.03 -5.09 -13.65
C MET A 218 16.26 -5.37 -12.79
N ILE A 219 16.39 -6.58 -12.22
CA ILE A 219 17.56 -6.99 -11.44
C ILE A 219 18.80 -7.07 -12.33
N ALA A 220 18.67 -7.58 -13.57
CA ALA A 220 19.78 -7.62 -14.51
C ALA A 220 20.31 -6.21 -14.85
N GLU A 221 19.44 -5.20 -14.89
CA GLU A 221 19.82 -3.80 -15.10
C GLU A 221 20.39 -3.13 -13.84
N MET A 222 19.81 -3.41 -12.67
CA MET A 222 20.14 -2.76 -11.40
C MET A 222 21.33 -3.38 -10.65
N GLY A 223 21.61 -4.66 -10.89
CA GLY A 223 22.67 -5.43 -10.24
C GLY A 223 22.15 -6.51 -9.27
N PRO A 224 22.96 -7.55 -8.98
CA PRO A 224 22.55 -8.71 -8.18
C PRO A 224 22.29 -8.42 -6.68
N GLU A 225 22.74 -7.29 -6.17
CA GLU A 225 22.47 -6.81 -4.81
C GLU A 225 21.06 -6.20 -4.64
N THR A 226 20.31 -6.08 -5.73
CA THR A 226 18.98 -5.47 -5.74
C THR A 226 18.01 -6.25 -4.86
N LYS A 227 17.45 -5.57 -3.87
CA LYS A 227 16.48 -6.15 -2.94
C LYS A 227 15.09 -6.08 -3.55
N THR A 228 14.27 -7.09 -3.31
CA THR A 228 12.91 -7.16 -3.85
C THR A 228 11.92 -7.36 -2.71
N VAL A 229 10.92 -6.49 -2.65
CA VAL A 229 9.92 -6.48 -1.58
C VAL A 229 8.54 -6.49 -2.20
N ALA A 230 7.69 -7.44 -1.83
CA ALA A 230 6.31 -7.48 -2.26
C ALA A 230 5.37 -6.98 -1.15
N THR A 231 4.37 -6.20 -1.53
CA THR A 231 3.26 -5.74 -0.67
C THR A 231 1.93 -5.87 -1.43
N GLY A 232 0.81 -5.58 -0.76
CA GLY A 232 -0.52 -5.70 -1.33
C GLY A 232 -1.19 -7.03 -1.00
N GLY A 233 -2.51 -7.10 -1.24
CA GLY A 233 -3.37 -8.17 -0.72
C GLY A 233 -3.08 -9.56 -1.28
N LEU A 234 -2.42 -9.64 -2.45
CA LEU A 234 -2.08 -10.91 -3.12
C LEU A 234 -0.58 -11.23 -3.07
N ALA A 235 0.23 -10.39 -2.42
CA ALA A 235 1.68 -10.53 -2.35
C ALA A 235 2.11 -11.90 -1.81
N LYS A 236 1.58 -12.29 -0.66
CA LYS A 236 1.92 -13.55 0.01
C LYS A 236 1.62 -14.78 -0.85
N LEU A 237 0.53 -14.73 -1.62
CA LEU A 237 0.12 -15.82 -2.50
C LEU A 237 1.14 -16.01 -3.64
N ILE A 238 1.53 -14.91 -4.30
CA ILE A 238 2.44 -14.95 -5.45
C ILE A 238 3.89 -15.13 -5.03
N ALA A 239 4.32 -14.47 -3.96
CA ALA A 239 5.66 -14.63 -3.38
C ALA A 239 5.98 -16.08 -3.05
N SER A 240 4.99 -16.89 -2.65
CA SER A 240 5.20 -18.32 -2.35
C SER A 240 5.65 -19.17 -3.55
N GLY A 241 5.49 -18.67 -4.78
CA GLY A 241 5.94 -19.34 -6.01
C GLY A 241 6.96 -18.54 -6.83
N SER A 242 7.30 -17.32 -6.40
CA SER A 242 8.25 -16.45 -7.07
C SER A 242 9.69 -16.85 -6.75
N LYS A 243 10.57 -16.75 -7.74
CA LYS A 243 12.03 -16.94 -7.56
C LYS A 243 12.73 -15.67 -7.11
N TYR A 244 12.16 -14.50 -7.43
CA TYR A 244 12.85 -13.22 -7.31
C TYR A 244 12.33 -12.35 -6.17
N ILE A 245 11.16 -12.63 -5.57
CA ILE A 245 10.69 -11.89 -4.38
C ILE A 245 11.48 -12.33 -3.14
N GLY A 246 12.24 -11.40 -2.56
CA GLY A 246 13.09 -11.66 -1.39
C GLY A 246 12.39 -11.45 -0.05
N ALA A 247 11.43 -10.52 0.03
CA ALA A 247 10.66 -10.25 1.23
C ALA A 247 9.20 -9.92 0.91
N VAL A 248 8.31 -10.18 1.86
CA VAL A 248 6.91 -9.74 1.83
C VAL A 248 6.66 -8.89 3.05
N ASP A 249 6.08 -7.71 2.84
CA ASP A 249 5.72 -6.77 3.90
C ASP A 249 4.33 -6.18 3.63
N GLU A 250 3.30 -6.78 4.21
CA GLU A 250 1.91 -6.38 3.98
C GLU A 250 1.61 -4.97 4.53
N MET A 251 2.43 -4.47 5.47
CA MET A 251 2.26 -3.17 6.13
C MET A 251 3.20 -2.10 5.57
N LEU A 252 3.82 -2.34 4.40
CA LEU A 252 4.80 -1.43 3.80
C LEU A 252 4.23 -0.02 3.60
N THR A 253 3.03 0.09 3.04
CA THR A 253 2.36 1.39 2.78
C THR A 253 2.07 2.14 4.07
N LEU A 254 1.56 1.46 5.10
CA LEU A 254 1.29 2.06 6.41
C LEU A 254 2.59 2.51 7.10
N THR A 255 3.67 1.74 6.93
CA THR A 255 5.00 2.11 7.43
C THR A 255 5.50 3.38 6.74
N GLY A 256 5.32 3.48 5.43
CA GLY A 256 5.72 4.66 4.65
C GLY A 256 4.96 5.90 5.08
N LEU A 257 3.64 5.77 5.35
CA LEU A 257 2.82 6.86 5.85
C LEU A 257 3.29 7.36 7.22
N ARG A 258 3.67 6.44 8.12
CA ARG A 258 4.29 6.79 9.40
C ARG A 258 5.57 7.60 9.19
N LEU A 259 6.48 7.11 8.35
CA LEU A 259 7.76 7.76 8.08
C LEU A 259 7.56 9.17 7.48
N ILE A 260 6.62 9.33 6.56
CA ILE A 260 6.26 10.64 6.00
C ILE A 260 5.72 11.56 7.10
N TYR A 261 4.81 11.08 7.93
CA TYR A 261 4.24 11.87 9.02
C TYR A 261 5.33 12.38 9.97
N GLU A 262 6.21 11.50 10.43
CA GLU A 262 7.33 11.84 11.32
C GLU A 262 8.24 12.91 10.70
N ARG A 263 8.57 12.79 9.41
CA ARG A 263 9.38 13.78 8.66
C ARG A 263 8.73 15.17 8.54
N ASN A 264 7.41 15.26 8.75
CA ASN A 264 6.64 16.50 8.59
C ASN A 264 6.17 17.10 9.93
N LEU A 265 6.46 16.46 11.08
CA LEU A 265 6.11 16.96 12.42
C LEU A 265 6.70 18.36 12.72
N ASP A 266 7.95 18.64 12.33
CA ASP A 266 8.63 19.92 12.62
C ASP A 266 8.02 21.13 11.92
N ARG A 267 7.29 20.91 10.82
CA ARG A 267 6.68 21.98 10.03
C ARG A 267 5.36 22.47 10.63
N HIS A 268 4.68 21.61 11.39
CA HIS A 268 3.44 21.96 12.08
C HIS A 268 3.71 22.76 13.37
N LYS A 269 4.79 22.47 14.11
CA LYS A 269 5.21 23.29 15.26
C LYS A 269 5.53 24.75 14.87
N LYS A 270 6.03 24.98 13.66
CA LYS A 270 6.39 26.33 13.15
C LYS A 270 5.24 27.10 12.49
N ARG A 271 4.12 26.46 12.18
CA ARG A 271 2.93 27.09 11.57
C ARG A 271 1.79 27.34 12.56
N GLY A 272 1.94 26.86 13.80
CA GLY A 272 0.99 27.04 14.91
C GLY A 272 1.32 28.19 15.87
N THR A 273 2.27 29.05 15.51
CA THR A 273 2.60 30.35 16.14
C THR A 273 2.29 31.46 15.17
#